data_AF-A0A246GEU3-F1
#
_entry.id   AF-A0A246GEU3-F1
#
_cell.length_a   1.000
_cell.length_b   1.000
_cell.length_c   1.000
_cell.angle_alpha   90.00
_cell.angle_beta   90.00
_cell.angle_gamma   90.00
#
_symmetry.space_group_name_H-M   'P 1'
#
loop_
_entity.id
_entity.type
_entity.pdbx_description
1 polymer ?
#
loop_
_entity_poly.entity_id
_entity_poly.type
_entity_poly.pdbx_seq_one_letter_code
_entity_poly.pdbx_strand_id
1 'polypeptide(L)'
;MRKIILLLTFIFITSCKKNNEENKKIDTSNIEVDNNLSSIHFLKDSVGYYDNFEKVKKITFQEVEESEYLKLETQKTIEKNEDLIIDKKGITIKGTNLVSEIGLKNSKNKEFEYLGYYPSLNLYALSENSTSEGLSFSDFIYLNLKDKKLTKIVSSNSDSKIEDPVISIKNNFLAYYCNTLYETNNSFLGVLKIEGNNKLTEFAYFETEEYKIQDIKWDNK
;
A
#
# COMPACT_ATOMS: atom_id res chain seq x y z
N MET A 1 -40.49 -5.76 30.17
CA MET A 1 -41.39 -6.43 29.18
C MET A 1 -40.52 -7.13 28.14
N ARG A 2 -40.89 -8.33 27.68
CA ARG A 2 -40.14 -9.03 26.60
C ARG A 2 -40.42 -8.38 25.24
N LYS A 3 -39.40 -8.23 24.39
CA LYS A 3 -39.56 -8.03 22.93
C LYS A 3 -38.52 -8.85 22.16
N ILE A 4 -38.95 -9.31 20.98
CA ILE A 4 -38.48 -10.46 20.19
C ILE A 4 -38.91 -10.20 18.74
N ILE A 5 -38.22 -10.57 17.65
CA ILE A 5 -36.81 -10.96 17.34
C ILE A 5 -36.65 -10.58 15.86
N LEU A 6 -35.45 -10.19 15.38
CA LEU A 6 -35.08 -10.51 13.98
C LEU A 6 -33.56 -10.60 13.78
N LEU A 7 -33.11 -11.83 13.55
CA LEU A 7 -31.73 -12.24 13.31
C LEU A 7 -31.71 -12.89 11.93
N LEU A 8 -30.85 -12.42 11.02
CA LEU A 8 -30.68 -13.01 9.69
C LEU A 8 -29.55 -14.03 9.73
N THR A 9 -29.90 -15.32 9.71
CA THR A 9 -28.95 -16.43 9.64
C THR A 9 -28.84 -16.96 8.22
N PHE A 10 -27.63 -16.97 7.67
CA PHE A 10 -27.30 -17.76 6.48
C PHE A 10 -26.67 -19.08 6.89
N ILE A 11 -27.29 -20.19 6.48
CA ILE A 11 -26.77 -21.54 6.66
C ILE A 11 -25.94 -21.88 5.43
N PHE A 12 -24.62 -22.00 5.59
CA PHE A 12 -23.78 -22.67 4.58
C PHE A 12 -23.54 -24.12 4.99
N ILE A 13 -24.04 -25.03 4.16
CA ILE A 13 -23.87 -26.47 4.32
C ILE A 13 -22.51 -26.88 3.74
N THR A 14 -21.91 -27.91 4.33
CA THR A 14 -20.50 -28.30 4.13
C THR A 14 -20.18 -28.90 2.77
N SER A 15 -18.91 -28.78 2.37
CA SER A 15 -18.25 -29.86 1.62
C SER A 15 -16.73 -29.88 1.89
N CYS A 16 -16.32 -30.66 2.90
CA CYS A 16 -14.91 -31.02 3.06
C CYS A 16 -14.56 -32.13 2.05
N LYS A 17 -13.77 -31.80 1.02
CA LYS A 17 -13.01 -32.82 0.28
C LYS A 17 -11.60 -32.93 0.85
N LYS A 18 -11.34 -34.06 1.50
CA LYS A 18 -10.04 -34.45 2.03
C LYS A 18 -9.28 -35.23 0.95
N ASN A 19 -8.38 -34.58 0.23
CA ASN A 19 -7.45 -35.25 -0.66
C ASN A 19 -6.10 -35.40 0.05
N ASN A 20 -5.70 -36.63 0.35
CA ASN A 20 -4.32 -36.98 0.61
C ASN A 20 -3.65 -37.24 -0.75
N GLU A 21 -2.64 -36.47 -1.14
CA GLU A 21 -1.70 -36.89 -2.19
C GLU A 21 -0.24 -36.68 -1.73
N GLU A 22 0.38 -37.83 -1.47
CA GLU A 22 1.80 -38.21 -1.53
C GLU A 22 2.90 -37.14 -1.51
N ASN A 23 3.80 -37.30 -0.52
CA ASN A 23 5.12 -36.65 -0.46
C ASN A 23 6.00 -37.08 -1.65
N LYS A 24 5.94 -36.36 -2.77
CA LYS A 24 6.98 -36.43 -3.79
C LYS A 24 8.24 -35.70 -3.29
N LYS A 25 9.23 -36.47 -2.81
CA LYS A 25 10.60 -35.96 -2.69
C LYS A 25 11.04 -35.47 -4.07
N ILE A 26 11.25 -34.17 -4.21
CA ILE A 26 11.92 -33.61 -5.39
C ILE A 26 13.40 -33.96 -5.25
N ASP A 27 13.90 -34.72 -6.23
CA ASP A 27 15.33 -34.96 -6.39
C ASP A 27 15.99 -33.63 -6.80
N THR A 28 16.92 -33.15 -5.97
CA THR A 28 17.60 -31.86 -6.18
C THR A 28 18.88 -32.00 -7.01
N SER A 29 19.13 -33.15 -7.64
CA SER A 29 20.16 -33.28 -8.66
C SER A 29 19.67 -32.71 -10.01
N ASN A 30 20.39 -31.73 -10.53
CA ASN A 30 20.16 -31.02 -11.81
C ASN A 30 19.05 -29.95 -11.82
N ILE A 31 19.16 -28.96 -10.93
CA ILE A 31 18.76 -27.60 -11.29
C ILE A 31 19.93 -26.99 -12.07
N GLU A 32 19.81 -26.89 -13.40
CA GLU A 32 20.68 -26.02 -14.17
C GLU A 32 20.45 -24.58 -13.70
N VAL A 33 21.49 -23.97 -13.14
CA VAL A 33 21.48 -22.55 -12.79
C VAL A 33 21.56 -21.76 -14.09
N ASP A 34 20.40 -21.45 -14.66
CA ASP A 34 20.31 -20.51 -15.78
C ASP A 34 20.77 -19.14 -15.30
N ASN A 35 22.02 -18.79 -15.66
CA ASN A 35 22.70 -17.57 -15.26
C ASN A 35 22.19 -16.32 -16.00
N ASN A 36 21.16 -16.45 -16.84
CA ASN A 36 20.53 -15.32 -17.51
C ASN A 36 19.63 -14.53 -16.53
N LEU A 37 20.23 -13.52 -15.91
CA LEU A 37 19.52 -12.50 -15.14
C LEU A 37 18.58 -11.68 -16.05
N SER A 38 17.35 -12.14 -16.23
CA SER A 38 16.36 -11.45 -17.05
C SER A 38 15.89 -10.16 -16.37
N SER A 39 16.20 -9.01 -16.96
CA SER A 39 15.74 -7.72 -16.44
C SER A 39 14.22 -7.55 -16.64
N ILE A 40 13.50 -7.24 -15.56
CA ILE A 40 12.09 -6.85 -15.65
C ILE A 40 11.99 -5.33 -15.82
N HIS A 41 11.30 -4.90 -16.87
CA HIS A 41 10.78 -3.54 -17.00
C HIS A 41 9.39 -3.43 -16.36
N PHE A 42 9.24 -2.50 -15.42
CA PHE A 42 7.95 -2.14 -14.83
C PHE A 42 7.26 -1.03 -15.61
N LEU A 43 5.96 -1.19 -15.87
CA LEU A 43 5.08 -0.10 -16.26
C LEU A 43 4.96 0.87 -15.08
N LYS A 44 5.20 2.17 -15.33
CA LYS A 44 5.16 3.21 -14.29
C LYS A 44 3.86 4.00 -14.37
N ASP A 45 3.28 4.28 -13.22
CA ASP A 45 2.06 5.06 -13.06
C ASP A 45 2.21 5.96 -11.81
N SER A 46 1.48 7.08 -11.76
CA SER A 46 1.55 8.05 -10.67
C SER A 46 0.18 8.63 -10.35
N VAL A 47 -0.14 8.71 -9.06
CA VAL A 47 -1.40 9.21 -8.51
C VAL A 47 -1.14 10.09 -7.30
N GLY A 48 -2.14 10.84 -6.85
CA GLY A 48 -2.05 11.67 -5.65
C GLY A 48 -1.68 13.13 -5.94
N TYR A 49 -1.81 13.59 -7.19
CA TYR A 49 -1.56 14.97 -7.54
C TYR A 49 -2.66 15.88 -6.99
N TYR A 50 -2.30 17.01 -6.36
CA TYR A 50 -3.26 17.94 -5.75
C TYR A 50 -4.31 18.41 -6.77
N ASP A 51 -3.90 18.80 -7.98
CA ASP A 51 -4.78 19.17 -9.10
C ASP A 51 -5.86 18.12 -9.41
N ASN A 52 -5.59 16.82 -9.19
CA ASN A 52 -6.59 15.77 -9.37
C ASN A 52 -7.58 15.71 -8.21
N PHE A 53 -7.13 16.01 -6.98
CA PHE A 53 -8.00 16.07 -5.81
C PHE A 53 -8.95 17.27 -5.82
N GLU A 54 -8.55 18.41 -6.38
CA GLU A 54 -9.45 19.56 -6.61
C GLU A 54 -10.70 19.19 -7.46
N LYS A 55 -10.62 18.12 -8.25
CA LYS A 55 -11.71 17.63 -9.11
C LYS A 55 -12.63 16.60 -8.42
N VAL A 56 -12.33 16.18 -7.18
CA VAL A 56 -13.11 15.18 -6.44
C VAL A 56 -13.66 15.76 -5.14
N LYS A 57 -14.44 14.97 -4.39
CA LYS A 57 -15.12 15.48 -3.19
C LYS A 57 -14.13 15.75 -2.05
N LYS A 58 -14.27 16.91 -1.41
CA LYS A 58 -13.69 17.17 -0.09
C LYS A 58 -14.51 16.41 0.97
N ILE A 59 -13.83 15.76 1.90
CA ILE A 59 -14.42 14.99 3.00
C ILE A 59 -14.72 15.95 4.16
N THR A 60 -15.86 15.77 4.80
CA THR A 60 -16.19 16.41 6.08
C THR A 60 -16.17 15.35 7.17
N PHE A 61 -15.32 15.52 8.17
CA PHE A 61 -15.31 14.64 9.34
C PHE A 61 -16.35 15.06 10.37
N GLN A 62 -16.85 14.09 11.13
CA GLN A 62 -17.61 14.30 12.35
C GLN A 62 -16.73 13.89 13.52
N GLU A 63 -16.73 14.67 14.59
CA GLU A 63 -16.04 14.33 15.81
C GLU A 63 -16.68 13.07 16.43
N VAL A 64 -15.84 12.19 16.96
CA VAL A 64 -16.25 10.94 17.63
C VAL A 64 -15.48 10.81 18.93
N GLU A 65 -16.09 10.18 19.92
CA GLU A 65 -15.44 9.85 21.19
C GLU A 65 -14.23 8.94 20.95
N GLU A 66 -13.12 9.16 21.68
CA GLU A 66 -11.93 8.30 21.63
C GLU A 66 -12.30 6.83 21.88
N SER A 67 -13.26 6.59 22.79
CA SER A 67 -13.76 5.24 23.09
C SER A 67 -14.51 4.58 21.93
N GLU A 68 -14.95 5.32 20.92
CA GLU A 68 -15.52 4.77 19.68
C GLU A 68 -14.43 4.52 18.64
N TYR A 69 -13.48 5.45 18.48
CA TYR A 69 -12.30 5.28 17.63
C TYR A 69 -11.45 4.05 18.01
N LEU A 70 -11.27 3.81 19.31
CA LEU A 70 -10.53 2.66 19.83
C LEU A 70 -11.25 1.32 19.60
N LYS A 71 -12.56 1.31 19.33
CA LYS A 71 -13.31 0.10 18.95
C LYS A 71 -13.17 -0.25 17.47
N LEU A 72 -12.72 0.69 16.62
CA LEU A 72 -12.52 0.43 15.20
C LEU A 72 -11.32 -0.51 14.99
N GLU A 73 -11.54 -1.58 14.23
CA GLU A 73 -10.52 -2.56 13.88
C GLU A 73 -9.48 -1.94 12.94
N THR A 74 -8.22 -1.88 13.40
CA THR A 74 -7.11 -1.56 12.52
C THR A 74 -6.75 -2.81 11.73
N GLN A 75 -7.16 -2.90 10.47
CA GLN A 75 -6.65 -3.96 9.59
C GLN A 75 -5.15 -3.72 9.39
N LYS A 76 -4.31 -4.57 9.99
CA LYS A 76 -2.86 -4.48 9.85
C LYS A 76 -2.49 -4.62 8.38
N THR A 77 -2.17 -3.50 7.76
CA THR A 77 -2.18 -3.38 6.30
C THR A 77 -0.91 -3.93 5.68
N ILE A 78 0.23 -3.63 6.31
CA ILE A 78 1.55 -4.06 5.88
C ILE A 78 2.05 -5.18 6.80
N GLU A 79 2.43 -6.29 6.19
CA GLU A 79 3.14 -7.40 6.83
C GLU A 79 4.61 -7.44 6.36
N LYS A 80 5.52 -7.85 7.25
CA LYS A 80 6.91 -8.11 6.86
C LYS A 80 6.99 -9.42 6.09
N ASN A 81 6.92 -9.34 4.75
CA ASN A 81 7.27 -10.45 3.88
C ASN A 81 8.77 -10.37 3.56
N GLU A 82 9.57 -11.34 4.04
CA GLU A 82 11.02 -11.34 3.83
C GLU A 82 11.48 -11.72 2.41
N ASP A 83 10.55 -12.04 1.50
CA ASP A 83 10.88 -12.49 0.14
C ASP A 83 11.42 -11.37 -0.74
N LEU A 84 11.13 -10.10 -0.44
CA LEU A 84 11.65 -8.96 -1.21
C LEU A 84 12.91 -8.37 -0.56
N ILE A 85 13.97 -8.28 -1.35
CA ILE A 85 15.24 -7.62 -1.00
C ILE A 85 15.45 -6.44 -1.96
N ILE A 86 15.69 -5.25 -1.42
CA ILE A 86 16.19 -4.10 -2.19
C ILE A 86 17.69 -4.00 -1.98
N ASP A 87 18.46 -3.86 -3.05
CA ASP A 87 19.87 -3.53 -2.98
C ASP A 87 20.25 -2.46 -4.02
N LYS A 88 21.54 -2.12 -4.11
CA LYS A 88 22.05 -1.11 -5.07
C LYS A 88 21.92 -1.50 -6.54
N LYS A 89 21.59 -2.77 -6.86
CA LYS A 89 21.42 -3.29 -8.22
C LYS A 89 19.95 -3.29 -8.63
N GLY A 90 19.03 -3.52 -7.68
CA GLY A 90 17.61 -3.54 -7.98
C GLY A 90 16.75 -4.08 -6.84
N ILE A 91 15.55 -4.50 -7.22
CA ILE A 91 14.72 -5.37 -6.38
C ILE A 91 14.95 -6.82 -6.80
N THR A 92 15.27 -7.66 -5.82
CA THR A 92 15.43 -9.11 -5.93
C THR A 92 14.33 -9.78 -5.12
N ILE A 93 13.68 -10.81 -5.68
CA ILE A 93 12.72 -11.64 -4.91
C ILE A 93 13.34 -13.01 -4.63
N LYS A 94 13.51 -13.36 -3.35
CA LYS A 94 14.01 -14.65 -2.87
C LYS A 94 13.22 -15.79 -3.54
N GLY A 95 13.92 -16.86 -3.89
CA GLY A 95 13.33 -18.00 -4.61
C GLY A 95 13.07 -17.74 -6.11
N THR A 96 13.44 -16.57 -6.64
CA THR A 96 13.38 -16.27 -8.08
C THR A 96 14.71 -15.70 -8.57
N ASN A 97 15.06 -15.95 -9.84
CA ASN A 97 16.19 -15.28 -10.51
C ASN A 97 15.82 -13.88 -11.03
N LEU A 98 14.74 -13.28 -10.51
CA LEU A 98 14.24 -12.00 -10.99
C LEU A 98 14.93 -10.85 -10.26
N VAL A 99 15.74 -10.11 -11.01
CA VAL A 99 16.23 -8.78 -10.62
C VAL A 99 15.58 -7.75 -11.53
N SER A 100 14.90 -6.78 -10.94
CA SER A 100 14.46 -5.60 -11.67
C SER A 100 15.32 -4.40 -11.34
N GLU A 101 15.90 -3.82 -12.40
CA GLU A 101 16.41 -2.46 -12.35
C GLU A 101 15.24 -1.49 -12.24
N ILE A 102 14.81 -1.16 -11.01
CA ILE A 102 13.84 -0.09 -10.74
C ILE A 102 14.52 1.27 -10.92
N GLY A 103 15.03 1.54 -12.13
CA GLY A 103 15.69 2.80 -12.47
C GLY A 103 16.90 3.19 -11.61
N LEU A 104 17.41 2.30 -10.74
CA LEU A 104 18.48 2.62 -9.78
C LEU A 104 19.80 3.02 -10.46
N LYS A 105 20.00 2.60 -11.71
CA LYS A 105 21.00 3.16 -12.61
C LYS A 105 20.64 4.61 -12.97
N ASN A 106 21.01 5.54 -12.07
CA ASN A 106 21.55 6.89 -12.30
C ASN A 106 21.15 7.91 -11.21
N SER A 107 20.26 7.56 -10.28
CA SER A 107 19.83 8.47 -9.21
C SER A 107 20.79 8.48 -8.01
N LYS A 108 21.86 9.30 -8.09
CA LYS A 108 22.79 9.52 -6.96
C LYS A 108 22.11 9.99 -5.66
N ASN A 109 20.91 10.55 -5.76
CA ASN A 109 20.17 11.17 -4.66
C ASN A 109 18.83 10.46 -4.35
N LYS A 110 18.66 9.19 -4.74
CA LYS A 110 17.47 8.39 -4.37
C LYS A 110 17.87 7.11 -3.66
N GLU A 111 17.15 6.81 -2.60
CA GLU A 111 17.26 5.59 -1.80
C GLU A 111 15.88 4.96 -1.68
N PHE A 112 15.82 3.63 -1.71
CA PHE A 112 14.56 2.89 -1.65
C PHE A 112 14.55 2.02 -0.40
N GLU A 113 13.51 2.17 0.42
CA GLU A 113 13.29 1.34 1.61
C GLU A 113 12.16 0.36 1.35
N TYR A 114 12.28 -0.85 1.92
CA TYR A 114 11.21 -1.84 1.89
C TYR A 114 10.37 -1.74 3.16
N LEU A 115 9.11 -1.34 3.01
CA LEU A 115 8.19 -1.15 4.12
C LEU A 115 7.46 -2.46 4.48
N GLY A 116 7.17 -3.28 3.47
CA GLY A 116 6.57 -4.61 3.63
C GLY A 116 5.62 -4.98 2.48
N TYR A 117 4.61 -5.78 2.77
CA TYR A 117 3.71 -6.36 1.77
C TYR A 117 2.26 -6.31 2.24
N TYR A 118 1.35 -6.03 1.31
CA TYR A 118 -0.09 -5.96 1.51
C TYR A 118 -0.75 -7.25 0.98
N PRO A 119 -1.10 -8.23 1.83
CA PRO A 119 -1.52 -9.56 1.36
C PRO A 119 -2.86 -9.53 0.61
N SER A 120 -3.78 -8.64 1.02
CA SER A 120 -5.12 -8.56 0.41
C SER A 120 -5.12 -8.00 -1.02
N LEU A 121 -4.10 -7.23 -1.39
CA LEU A 121 -3.92 -6.70 -2.76
C LEU A 121 -2.83 -7.42 -3.55
N ASN A 122 -1.98 -8.25 -2.91
CA ASN A 122 -0.78 -8.82 -3.52
C ASN A 122 0.15 -7.72 -4.07
N LEU A 123 0.47 -6.74 -3.22
CA LEU A 123 1.35 -5.60 -3.55
C LEU A 123 2.47 -5.46 -2.51
N TYR A 124 3.67 -5.13 -2.96
CA TYR A 124 4.76 -4.72 -2.08
C TYR A 124 4.77 -3.20 -1.89
N ALA A 125 5.18 -2.79 -0.70
CA ALA A 125 5.25 -1.42 -0.21
C ALA A 125 6.72 -0.96 -0.14
N LEU A 126 7.01 0.18 -0.77
CA LEU A 126 8.34 0.77 -0.82
C LEU A 126 8.22 2.28 -0.53
N SER A 127 9.23 2.89 0.08
CA SER A 127 9.43 4.34 -0.02
C SER A 127 10.52 4.65 -1.06
N GLU A 128 10.33 5.72 -1.84
CA GLU A 128 11.39 6.38 -2.60
C GLU A 128 11.77 7.65 -1.83
N ASN A 129 12.84 7.56 -1.05
CA ASN A 129 13.43 8.71 -0.38
C ASN A 129 14.36 9.44 -1.35
N SER A 130 14.29 10.77 -1.40
CA SER A 130 15.17 11.55 -2.26
C SER A 130 15.58 12.88 -1.66
N THR A 131 16.77 13.36 -2.02
CA THR A 131 17.30 14.64 -1.54
C THR A 131 17.57 15.62 -2.69
N SER A 132 17.05 16.84 -2.53
CA SER A 132 17.31 17.97 -3.43
C SER A 132 17.44 19.24 -2.62
N GLU A 133 18.50 20.01 -2.84
CA GLU A 133 18.72 21.33 -2.22
C GLU A 133 18.68 21.35 -0.66
N GLY A 134 18.91 20.20 -0.02
CA GLY A 134 18.85 20.03 1.43
C GLY A 134 17.48 19.62 1.97
N LEU A 135 16.45 19.57 1.12
CA LEU A 135 15.14 19.02 1.41
C LEU A 135 15.12 17.51 1.20
N SER A 136 14.32 16.81 2.00
CA SER A 136 14.13 15.36 1.94
C SER A 136 12.67 15.04 1.60
N PHE A 137 12.46 14.38 0.48
CA PHE A 137 11.15 13.95 -0.01
C PHE A 137 11.03 12.44 0.17
N SER A 138 9.84 11.95 0.53
CA SER A 138 9.57 10.53 0.72
C SER A 138 8.23 10.19 0.08
N ASP A 139 8.29 9.58 -1.10
CA ASP A 139 7.14 9.15 -1.85
C ASP A 139 6.83 7.68 -1.60
N PHE A 140 5.54 7.32 -1.56
CA PHE A 140 5.11 5.95 -1.36
C PHE A 140 4.97 5.22 -2.70
N ILE A 141 5.41 3.96 -2.79
CA ILE A 141 5.35 3.16 -4.01
C ILE A 141 4.71 1.79 -3.74
N TYR A 142 3.75 1.46 -4.60
CA TYR A 142 3.20 0.12 -4.74
C TYR A 142 3.84 -0.64 -5.90
N LEU A 143 4.30 -1.86 -5.63
CA LEU A 143 4.85 -2.76 -6.63
C LEU A 143 3.97 -4.00 -6.81
N ASN A 144 3.42 -4.15 -8.01
CA ASN A 144 2.68 -5.33 -8.46
C ASN A 144 3.58 -6.18 -9.36
N LEU A 145 4.12 -7.27 -8.82
CA LEU A 145 5.01 -8.18 -9.57
C LEU A 145 4.27 -8.95 -10.68
N LYS A 146 3.01 -9.31 -10.44
CA LYS A 146 2.19 -10.10 -11.37
C LYS A 146 1.93 -9.32 -12.66
N ASP A 147 1.47 -8.08 -12.51
CA ASP A 147 1.11 -7.22 -13.64
C ASP A 147 2.29 -6.34 -14.11
N LYS A 148 3.48 -6.55 -13.53
CA LYS A 148 4.71 -5.76 -13.77
C LYS A 148 4.44 -4.26 -13.75
N LYS A 149 3.72 -3.79 -12.72
CA LYS A 149 3.38 -2.38 -12.51
C LYS A 149 4.02 -1.81 -11.25
N LEU A 150 4.57 -0.61 -11.36
CA LEU A 150 4.99 0.26 -10.26
C LEU A 150 4.06 1.48 -10.25
N THR A 151 3.36 1.71 -9.15
CA THR A 151 2.48 2.88 -8.97
C THR A 151 3.02 3.75 -7.85
N LYS A 152 3.35 5.00 -8.15
CA LYS A 152 3.83 6.00 -7.18
C LYS A 152 2.64 6.81 -6.66
N ILE A 153 2.50 6.91 -5.34
CA ILE A 153 1.67 7.95 -4.71
C ILE A 153 2.60 9.13 -4.46
N VAL A 154 2.29 10.26 -5.10
CA VAL A 154 3.00 11.53 -4.94
C VAL A 154 2.40 12.27 -3.75
N SER A 155 3.24 12.91 -2.94
CA SER A 155 2.74 13.78 -1.87
C SER A 155 2.04 15.00 -2.47
N SER A 156 0.78 15.23 -2.10
CA SER A 156 0.03 16.42 -2.53
C SER A 156 0.66 17.73 -2.04
N ASN A 157 1.32 17.66 -0.87
CA ASN A 157 2.07 18.77 -0.29
C ASN A 157 3.56 18.56 -0.57
N SER A 158 4.21 19.52 -1.22
CA SER A 158 5.58 19.41 -1.76
C SER A 158 6.61 18.93 -0.73
N ASP A 159 6.52 19.41 0.51
CA ASP A 159 7.54 19.24 1.55
C ASP A 159 7.08 18.28 2.67
N SER A 160 6.33 17.24 2.31
CA SER A 160 5.74 16.29 3.26
C SER A 160 6.07 14.84 2.89
N LYS A 161 6.26 14.01 3.92
CA LYS A 161 6.33 12.55 3.77
C LYS A 161 4.91 11.98 3.74
N ILE A 162 4.68 11.01 2.86
CA ILE A 162 3.49 10.15 2.95
C ILE A 162 3.69 9.14 4.07
N GLU A 163 2.74 9.07 5.00
CA GLU A 163 2.67 7.99 6.00
C GLU A 163 1.96 6.75 5.44
N ASP A 164 2.26 5.58 6.01
CA ASP A 164 1.86 4.26 5.51
C ASP A 164 0.35 4.19 5.17
N PRO A 165 -0.03 4.01 3.89
CA PRO A 165 -1.43 4.03 3.51
C PRO A 165 -2.22 2.85 4.08
N VAL A 166 -3.41 3.17 4.58
CA VAL A 166 -4.35 2.25 5.21
C VAL A 166 -5.44 1.86 4.23
N ILE A 167 -5.53 0.57 3.92
CA ILE A 167 -6.52 -0.01 3.01
C ILE A 167 -7.81 -0.23 3.80
N SER A 168 -8.93 0.11 3.16
CA SER A 168 -10.27 -0.18 3.64
C SER A 168 -10.56 -1.68 3.77
N ILE A 169 -11.44 -2.04 4.70
CA ILE A 169 -11.73 -3.44 5.04
C ILE A 169 -12.32 -4.25 3.87
N LYS A 170 -12.87 -3.57 2.85
CA LYS A 170 -13.40 -4.16 1.60
C LYS A 170 -12.42 -4.09 0.42
N ASN A 171 -11.17 -3.67 0.65
CA ASN A 171 -10.09 -3.53 -0.34
C ASN A 171 -10.44 -2.66 -1.57
N ASN A 172 -11.40 -1.74 -1.44
CA ASN A 172 -11.91 -0.89 -2.52
C ASN A 172 -11.45 0.58 -2.43
N PHE A 173 -10.93 0.98 -1.27
CA PHE A 173 -10.28 2.26 -1.02
C PHE A 173 -8.98 2.10 -0.25
N LEU A 174 -8.11 3.08 -0.42
CA LEU A 174 -6.85 3.28 0.28
C LEU A 174 -6.80 4.73 0.72
N ALA A 175 -6.51 4.98 1.99
CA ALA A 175 -6.33 6.33 2.53
C ALA A 175 -4.87 6.51 2.95
N TYR A 176 -4.31 7.67 2.66
CA TYR A 176 -2.99 8.09 3.13
C TYR A 176 -3.07 9.52 3.62
N TYR A 177 -2.11 9.92 4.44
CA TYR A 177 -1.96 11.31 4.85
C TYR A 177 -0.51 11.76 4.76
N CYS A 178 -0.34 13.07 4.67
CA CYS A 178 0.95 13.71 4.81
C CYS A 178 0.77 14.97 5.66
N ASN A 179 1.53 15.06 6.75
CA ASN A 179 1.60 16.25 7.58
C ASN A 179 2.77 17.11 7.08
N THR A 180 2.57 18.41 6.95
CA THR A 180 3.66 19.33 6.60
C THR A 180 4.74 19.35 7.69
N LEU A 181 6.00 19.54 7.25
CA LEU A 181 7.15 19.64 8.15
C LEU A 181 7.31 21.05 8.76
N TYR A 182 6.99 22.09 7.99
CA TYR A 182 7.27 23.49 8.35
C TYR A 182 6.09 24.21 8.99
N GLU A 183 4.85 23.81 8.71
CA GLU A 183 3.66 24.38 9.30
C GLU A 183 3.16 23.48 10.45
N THR A 184 2.81 24.11 11.57
CA THR A 184 2.58 23.38 12.83
C THR A 184 1.37 22.46 12.76
N ASN A 185 0.39 22.77 11.91
CA ASN A 185 -0.93 22.16 11.90
C ASN A 185 -1.48 21.85 10.48
N ASN A 186 -0.71 22.08 9.41
CA ASN A 186 -1.17 21.82 8.04
C ASN A 186 -1.00 20.34 7.67
N SER A 187 -2.12 19.70 7.29
CA SER A 187 -2.21 18.28 6.98
C SER A 187 -3.13 18.02 5.81
N PHE A 188 -2.72 17.10 4.93
CA PHE A 188 -3.53 16.58 3.82
C PHE A 188 -3.82 15.09 4.02
N LEU A 189 -5.03 14.65 3.68
CA LEU A 189 -5.43 13.24 3.60
C LEU A 189 -6.02 12.97 2.22
N GLY A 190 -5.44 12.01 1.51
CA GLY A 190 -5.91 11.54 0.22
C GLY A 190 -6.60 10.18 0.34
N VAL A 191 -7.78 10.04 -0.28
CA VAL A 191 -8.43 8.75 -0.49
C VAL A 191 -8.36 8.39 -1.97
N LEU A 192 -7.71 7.27 -2.26
CA LEU A 192 -7.65 6.64 -3.55
C LEU A 192 -8.67 5.50 -3.62
N LYS A 193 -9.40 5.39 -4.73
CA LYS A 193 -10.21 4.23 -5.07
C LYS A 193 -9.32 3.17 -5.71
N ILE A 194 -9.48 1.93 -5.27
CA ILE A 194 -8.85 0.74 -5.85
C ILE A 194 -9.83 0.14 -6.86
N GLU A 195 -9.39 0.06 -8.11
CA GLU A 195 -10.12 -0.57 -9.22
C GLU A 195 -9.42 -1.88 -9.65
N GLY A 196 -9.97 -2.55 -10.67
CA GLY A 196 -9.42 -3.80 -11.21
C GLY A 196 -7.92 -3.71 -11.53
N ASN A 197 -7.19 -4.80 -11.29
CA ASN A 197 -5.73 -4.90 -11.38
C ASN A 197 -4.98 -3.88 -10.49
N ASN A 198 -5.54 -3.56 -9.33
CA ASN A 198 -4.99 -2.61 -8.36
C ASN A 198 -4.70 -1.22 -8.96
N LYS A 199 -5.51 -0.79 -9.93
CA LYS A 199 -5.42 0.58 -10.45
C LYS A 199 -5.92 1.54 -9.38
N LEU A 200 -5.09 2.51 -9.02
CA LEU A 200 -5.44 3.58 -8.10
C LEU A 200 -5.98 4.79 -8.89
N THR A 201 -6.94 5.50 -8.31
CA THR A 201 -7.47 6.78 -8.83
C THR A 201 -7.89 7.67 -7.65
N GLU A 202 -7.69 8.98 -7.75
CA GLU A 202 -8.13 9.95 -6.76
C GLU A 202 -9.67 9.91 -6.60
N PHE A 203 -10.17 9.88 -5.35
CA PHE A 203 -11.59 9.68 -5.06
C PHE A 203 -12.18 10.69 -4.08
N ALA A 204 -11.45 11.03 -3.04
CA ALA A 204 -11.82 12.05 -2.07
C ALA A 204 -10.58 12.59 -1.37
N TYR A 205 -10.66 13.79 -0.78
CA TYR A 205 -9.55 14.36 -0.02
C TYR A 205 -10.02 15.15 1.20
N PHE A 206 -9.10 15.45 2.10
CA PHE A 206 -9.30 16.38 3.19
C PHE A 206 -8.02 17.19 3.39
N GLU A 207 -8.17 18.44 3.82
CA GLU A 207 -7.07 19.32 4.19
C GLU A 207 -7.50 20.17 5.40
N THR A 208 -6.55 20.48 6.27
CA THR A 208 -6.76 21.30 7.47
C THR A 208 -5.49 22.06 7.79
N GLU A 209 -5.64 23.26 8.36
CA GLU A 209 -4.57 24.06 8.95
C GLU A 209 -4.65 24.07 10.50
N GLU A 210 -5.57 23.28 11.08
CA GLU A 210 -5.89 23.31 12.51
C GLU A 210 -5.24 22.19 13.32
N TYR A 211 -4.91 21.04 12.72
CA TYR A 211 -4.39 19.86 13.44
C TYR A 211 -3.57 18.90 12.56
N LYS A 212 -2.63 18.19 13.19
CA LYS A 212 -1.89 17.06 12.58
C LYS A 212 -2.70 15.76 12.63
N ILE A 213 -2.69 15.01 11.53
CA ILE A 213 -3.27 13.67 11.46
C ILE A 213 -2.28 12.69 12.10
N GLN A 214 -2.76 11.79 12.97
CA GLN A 214 -1.92 10.84 13.72
C GLN A 214 -2.08 9.38 13.27
N ASP A 215 -3.30 8.98 12.90
CA ASP A 215 -3.65 7.62 12.51
C ASP A 215 -4.92 7.65 11.64
N ILE A 216 -5.14 6.62 10.81
CA ILE A 216 -6.35 6.45 10.00
C ILE A 216 -6.96 5.09 10.29
N LYS A 217 -8.25 5.09 10.64
CA LYS A 217 -9.06 3.87 10.74
C LYS A 217 -10.30 3.97 9.88
N TRP A 218 -10.67 2.83 9.29
CA TRP A 218 -11.90 2.69 8.51
C TRP A 218 -13.04 2.19 9.41
N ASP A 219 -14.15 2.92 9.45
CA ASP A 219 -15.40 2.36 9.99
C ASP A 219 -16.00 1.35 9.00
N ASN A 220 -16.65 0.32 9.52
CA ASN A 220 -17.27 -0.77 8.78
C ASN A 220 -18.74 -0.51 8.39
N LYS A 221 -19.34 0.56 8.94
CA LYS A 221 -20.75 0.93 8.76
C LYS A 221 -21.09 1.39 7.34
#